data_AF-A0A6N0ZCC5-F1
#
_entry.id   AF-A0A6N0ZCC5-F1
#
_cell.length_a   1.000
_cell.length_b   1.000
_cell.length_c   1.000
_cell.angle_alpha   90.00
_cell.angle_beta   90.00
_cell.angle_gamma   90.00
#
_symmetry.space_group_name_H-M   'P 1'
#
loop_
_entity.id
_entity.type
_entity.pdbx_description
1 polymer ?
#
loop_
_entity_poly.entity_id
_entity_poly.type
_entity_poly.pdbx_seq_one_letter_code
_entity_poly.pdbx_strand_id
1 'polypeptide(L)'
;MRCELPPRLDRAEQLGQFDGQRVRLVGTYLSVPSLKRMPRPGRPPEYVDLGEVVIQIAGSASDYDPAAGDMPARIGLGSEARSSEEIVRLNDRRVAVEGRIVLCPEAASTHRCAVPRPGPVLQDPTGLRLEE
;
A
#
# COMPACT_ATOMS: atom_id res chain seq x y z
N MET A 1 -15.13 27.82 8.69
CA MET A 1 -14.93 26.35 8.80
C MET A 1 -13.44 26.11 8.87
N ARG A 2 -12.91 25.60 9.99
CA ARG A 2 -11.51 25.18 10.05
C ARG A 2 -11.43 23.88 9.25
N CYS A 3 -10.81 23.92 8.08
CA CYS A 3 -10.43 22.70 7.37
C CYS A 3 -9.31 22.06 8.19
N GLU A 4 -9.67 21.27 9.21
CA GLU A 4 -8.72 20.41 9.89
C GLU A 4 -8.21 19.42 8.85
N LEU A 5 -6.94 19.60 8.46
CA LEU A 5 -6.26 18.66 7.57
C LEU A 5 -6.29 17.28 8.23
N PRO A 6 -6.54 16.20 7.46
CA PRO A 6 -6.50 14.85 8.01
C PRO A 6 -5.18 14.59 8.76
N PRO A 7 -5.20 13.82 9.85
CA PRO A 7 -3.99 13.48 10.58
C PRO A 7 -2.96 12.83 9.66
N ARG A 8 -1.69 13.24 9.81
CA ARG A 8 -0.56 12.68 9.06
C ARG A 8 -0.18 11.33 9.66
N LEU A 9 -0.09 10.32 8.80
CA LEU A 9 0.35 8.97 9.15
C LEU A 9 1.60 8.65 8.34
N ASP A 10 2.73 8.44 9.01
CA ASP A 10 4.00 8.06 8.37
C ASP A 10 4.75 6.95 9.10
N ARG A 11 4.14 6.37 10.15
CA ARG A 11 4.69 5.26 10.93
C ARG A 11 3.67 4.16 11.18
N ALA A 12 4.17 2.93 11.22
CA ALA A 12 3.38 1.72 11.41
C ALA A 12 2.69 1.68 12.77
N GLU A 13 3.35 2.15 13.83
CA GLU A 13 2.81 2.27 15.19
C GLU A 13 1.51 3.11 15.27
N GLN A 14 1.30 4.02 14.31
CA GLN A 14 0.13 4.89 14.26
C GLN A 14 -1.08 4.21 13.61
N LEU A 15 -0.87 3.15 12.84
CA LEU A 15 -1.92 2.50 12.05
C LEU A 15 -3.09 2.02 12.91
N GLY A 16 -2.81 1.39 14.05
CA GLY A 16 -3.82 0.95 15.01
C GLY A 16 -4.72 2.08 15.53
N GLN A 17 -4.16 3.26 15.75
CA GLN A 17 -4.91 4.42 16.26
C GLN A 17 -5.88 4.99 15.24
N PHE A 18 -5.53 4.92 13.96
CA PHE A 18 -6.28 5.54 12.87
C PHE A 18 -7.15 4.57 12.09
N ASP A 19 -7.27 3.30 12.49
CA ASP A 19 -8.11 2.33 11.78
C ASP A 19 -9.55 2.85 11.57
N GLY A 20 -10.02 2.74 10.33
CA GLY A 20 -11.31 3.28 9.87
C GLY A 20 -11.37 4.80 9.68
N GLN A 21 -10.30 5.55 9.98
CA GLN A 21 -10.28 7.01 9.90
C GLN A 21 -9.68 7.52 8.60
N ARG A 22 -10.06 8.74 8.23
CA ARG A 22 -9.46 9.46 7.10
C ARG A 22 -8.11 10.03 7.55
N VAL A 23 -7.04 9.66 6.84
CA VAL A 23 -5.67 10.07 7.14
C VAL A 23 -4.99 10.62 5.90
N ARG A 24 -3.91 11.38 6.10
CA ARG A 24 -2.92 11.68 5.07
C ARG A 24 -1.72 10.77 5.28
N LEU A 25 -1.67 9.68 4.50
CA LEU A 25 -0.59 8.70 4.51
C LEU A 25 0.63 9.26 3.77
N VAL A 26 1.80 9.24 4.41
CA VAL A 26 3.06 9.68 3.83
C VAL A 26 4.07 8.54 3.89
N GLY A 27 4.62 8.17 2.74
CA GLY A 27 5.55 7.05 2.64
C GLY A 27 6.17 6.94 1.25
N THR A 28 6.89 5.86 1.01
CA THR A 28 7.52 5.57 -0.28
C THR A 28 6.54 4.80 -1.16
N TYR A 29 6.26 5.31 -2.36
CA TYR A 29 5.44 4.62 -3.34
C TYR A 29 6.26 3.52 -4.02
N LEU A 30 5.76 2.29 -3.96
CA LEU A 30 6.42 1.13 -4.55
C LEU A 30 5.43 0.34 -5.41
N SER A 31 5.82 0.01 -6.64
CA SER A 31 5.11 -1.01 -7.39
C SER A 31 5.40 -2.40 -6.83
N VAL A 32 4.39 -3.27 -6.93
CA VAL A 32 4.47 -4.67 -6.53
C VAL A 32 4.57 -5.51 -7.80
N PRO A 33 5.79 -5.95 -8.18
CA PRO A 33 5.94 -6.78 -9.35
C PRO A 33 5.30 -8.15 -9.12
N SER A 34 4.44 -8.55 -10.05
CA SER A 34 3.78 -9.85 -10.04
C SER A 34 4.50 -10.84 -10.93
N LEU A 35 4.50 -12.11 -10.53
CA LEU A 35 5.08 -13.17 -11.36
C LEU A 35 4.21 -13.39 -12.60
N LYS A 36 4.80 -13.20 -13.78
CA LYS A 36 4.12 -13.40 -15.07
C LYS A 36 3.69 -14.85 -15.27
N ARG A 37 4.52 -15.79 -14.79
CA ARG A 37 4.33 -17.25 -14.88
C ARG A 37 4.93 -17.92 -13.65
N MET A 38 4.44 -19.13 -13.34
CA MET A 38 5.08 -19.97 -12.32
C MET A 38 6.58 -20.15 -12.64
N PRO A 39 7.48 -19.91 -11.68
CA PRO A 39 8.90 -20.15 -11.85
C PRO A 39 9.14 -21.60 -12.23
N ARG A 40 9.91 -21.83 -13.31
CA ARG A 40 10.35 -23.17 -13.69
C ARG A 40 11.81 -23.36 -13.26
N PRO A 41 12.20 -24.55 -12.78
CA PRO A 41 13.60 -24.83 -12.47
C PRO A 41 14.50 -24.52 -13.68
N GLY A 42 15.56 -23.74 -13.46
CA GLY A 42 16.54 -23.39 -14.50
C GLY A 42 16.19 -22.19 -15.39
N ARG A 43 15.04 -21.53 -15.20
CA ARG A 43 14.70 -20.27 -15.90
C ARG A 43 14.57 -19.12 -14.91
N PRO A 44 15.15 -17.93 -15.19
CA PRO A 44 14.92 -16.75 -14.39
C PRO A 44 13.41 -16.43 -14.31
N PRO A 45 12.90 -16.01 -13.13
CA PRO A 45 11.52 -15.53 -13.01
C PRO A 45 11.27 -14.33 -13.92
N GLU A 46 10.13 -14.33 -14.61
CA GLU A 46 9.67 -13.17 -15.39
C GLU A 46 8.65 -12.40 -14.54
N TYR A 47 8.92 -11.12 -14.30
CA TYR A 47 8.03 -10.22 -13.55
C TYR A 47 7.26 -9.32 -14.52
N VAL A 48 6.02 -9.01 -14.17
CA VAL A 48 5.17 -8.02 -14.83
C VAL A 48 4.60 -7.07 -13.79
N ASP A 49 4.52 -5.80 -14.13
CA ASP A 49 3.81 -4.82 -13.33
C ASP A 49 2.32 -4.91 -13.71
N LEU A 50 1.47 -5.29 -12.76
CA LEU A 50 0.03 -5.38 -12.95
C LEU A 50 -0.70 -4.10 -12.48
N GLY A 51 0.05 -3.04 -12.15
CA GLY A 51 -0.52 -1.84 -11.57
C GLY A 51 -0.76 -1.93 -10.07
N GLU A 52 -0.29 -3.00 -9.42
CA GLU A 52 -0.37 -3.15 -7.96
C GLU A 52 0.67 -2.27 -7.30
N VAL A 53 0.25 -1.44 -6.33
CA VAL A 53 1.16 -0.52 -5.64
C VAL A 53 0.88 -0.48 -4.14
N VAL A 54 1.93 -0.20 -3.39
CA VAL A 54 1.88 -0.03 -1.94
C VAL A 54 2.60 1.25 -1.54
N ILE A 55 2.18 1.82 -0.41
CA ILE A 55 2.92 2.85 0.28
C ILE A 55 3.66 2.20 1.44
N GLN A 56 4.99 2.21 1.38
CA GLN A 56 5.84 1.77 2.47
C GLN A 56 6.06 2.92 3.45
N ILE A 57 5.82 2.69 4.73
CA ILE A 57 6.02 3.68 5.79
C ILE A 57 7.11 3.23 6.77
N ALA A 58 7.51 4.11 7.68
CA ALA A 58 8.51 3.76 8.68
C ALA A 58 7.93 2.76 9.71
N GLY A 59 8.78 1.86 10.20
CA GLY A 59 8.38 0.80 11.12
C GLY A 59 8.16 -0.54 10.43
N SER A 60 7.63 -1.49 11.20
CA SER A 60 7.50 -2.88 10.81
C SER A 60 6.04 -3.29 10.70
N ALA A 61 5.76 -4.28 9.87
CA ALA A 61 4.44 -4.88 9.78
C ALA A 61 4.02 -5.51 11.11
N SER A 62 4.98 -5.93 11.94
CA SER A 62 4.73 -6.40 13.30
C SER A 62 4.05 -5.37 14.21
N ASP A 63 4.16 -4.08 13.90
CA ASP A 63 3.58 -3.00 14.71
C ASP A 63 2.04 -2.97 14.63
N TYR A 64 1.45 -3.55 13.59
CA TYR A 64 0.00 -3.67 13.42
C TYR A 64 -0.49 -5.11 13.24
N ASP A 65 0.37 -6.02 12.78
CA ASP A 65 0.09 -7.46 12.68
C ASP A 65 1.26 -8.26 13.27
N PRO A 66 1.15 -8.74 14.53
CA PRO A 66 2.19 -9.54 15.16
C PRO A 66 2.60 -10.79 14.38
N ALA A 67 1.74 -11.32 13.50
CA ALA A 67 2.04 -12.48 12.68
C ALA A 67 2.86 -12.13 11.41
N ALA A 68 2.95 -10.85 11.04
CA ALA A 68 3.67 -10.41 9.85
C ALA A 68 5.20 -10.46 9.98
N GLY A 69 5.74 -10.61 11.20
CA GLY A 69 7.18 -10.62 11.45
C GLY A 69 7.87 -9.29 11.11
N ASP A 70 9.19 -9.32 10.87
CA ASP A 70 10.02 -8.12 10.64
C ASP A 70 9.95 -7.59 9.19
N MET A 71 8.79 -7.70 8.55
CA MET A 71 8.60 -7.16 7.20
C MET A 71 8.38 -5.65 7.26
N PRO A 72 8.84 -4.87 6.27
CA PRO A 72 8.52 -3.44 6.21
C PRO A 72 7.01 -3.20 6.20
N ALA A 73 6.57 -2.19 6.94
CA ALA A 73 5.16 -1.79 6.96
C ALA A 73 4.72 -1.26 5.58
N ARG A 74 3.73 -1.92 4.98
CA ARG A 74 3.25 -1.62 3.62
C ARG A 74 1.73 -1.56 3.61
N ILE A 75 1.22 -0.52 2.97
CA ILE A 75 -0.22 -0.25 2.88
C ILE A 75 -0.63 -0.27 1.42
N GLY A 76 -1.61 -1.10 1.07
CA GLY A 76 -2.16 -1.17 -0.28
C GLY A 76 -2.89 0.12 -0.64
N LEU A 77 -2.75 0.59 -1.89
CA LEU A 77 -3.37 1.83 -2.34
C LEU A 77 -4.71 1.60 -3.08
N GLY A 78 -5.73 1.22 -2.32
CA GLY A 78 -7.02 0.80 -2.87
C GLY A 78 -6.95 -0.57 -3.56
N SER A 79 -7.99 -0.90 -4.33
CA SER A 79 -8.09 -2.15 -5.10
C SER A 79 -7.92 -1.96 -6.61
N GLU A 80 -7.77 -0.72 -7.06
CA GLU A 80 -7.66 -0.39 -8.49
C GLU A 80 -6.20 -0.40 -8.95
N ALA A 81 -5.96 -1.00 -10.12
CA ALA A 81 -4.67 -0.99 -10.77
C ALA A 81 -4.28 0.44 -11.19
N ARG A 82 -3.02 0.81 -10.93
CA ARG A 82 -2.44 2.11 -11.31
C ARG A 82 -1.89 2.07 -12.72
N SER A 83 -1.91 3.22 -13.39
CA SER A 83 -1.35 3.33 -14.73
C SER A 83 0.17 3.24 -14.69
N SER A 84 0.76 2.74 -15.78
CA SER A 84 2.21 2.63 -15.89
C SER A 84 2.89 4.00 -15.84
N GLU A 85 2.26 5.07 -16.34
CA GLU A 85 2.83 6.42 -16.25
C GLU A 85 2.90 6.92 -14.81
N GLU A 86 1.88 6.66 -13.99
CA GLU A 86 1.88 7.00 -12.56
C GLU A 86 3.01 6.27 -11.84
N ILE A 87 3.12 4.95 -12.06
CA ILE A 87 4.14 4.12 -11.44
C ILE A 87 5.53 4.60 -11.81
N VAL A 88 5.84 4.76 -13.09
CA VAL A 88 7.16 5.23 -13.55
C VAL A 88 7.52 6.58 -12.93
N ARG A 89 6.53 7.46 -12.73
CA ARG A 89 6.74 8.78 -12.14
C ARG A 89 6.99 8.73 -10.63
N LEU A 90 6.33 7.82 -9.91
CA LEU A 90 6.28 7.83 -8.44
C LEU A 90 7.07 6.71 -7.78
N ASN A 91 7.47 5.66 -8.50
CA ASN A 91 8.20 4.54 -7.93
C ASN A 91 9.47 5.00 -7.21
N ASP A 92 9.67 4.45 -6.01
CA ASP A 92 10.76 4.78 -5.09
C ASP A 92 10.76 6.25 -4.60
N ARG A 93 9.69 7.00 -4.86
CA ARG A 93 9.55 8.39 -4.38
C ARG A 93 8.68 8.47 -3.15
N ARG A 94 9.00 9.47 -2.33
CA ARG A 94 8.17 9.84 -1.19
C ARG A 94 6.92 10.57 -1.67
N VAL A 95 5.76 10.08 -1.22
CA VAL A 95 4.45 10.59 -1.61
C VAL A 95 3.58 10.81 -0.39
N ALA A 96 2.60 11.69 -0.54
CA ALA A 96 1.49 11.86 0.36
C ALA A 96 0.18 11.52 -0.37
N VAL A 97 -0.68 10.76 0.28
CA VAL A 97 -2.00 10.39 -0.24
C VAL A 97 -3.03 10.41 0.87
N GLU A 98 -4.21 10.94 0.59
CA GLU A 98 -5.32 10.94 1.52
C GLU A 98 -6.23 9.77 1.26
N GLY A 99 -6.78 9.17 2.31
CA GLY A 99 -7.79 8.13 2.18
C GLY A 99 -8.21 7.60 3.53
N ARG A 100 -9.05 6.57 3.54
CA ARG A 100 -9.46 5.89 4.77
C ARG A 100 -8.56 4.68 5.00
N ILE A 101 -7.84 4.63 6.11
CA ILE A 101 -7.01 3.46 6.43
C ILE A 101 -7.91 2.36 7.02
N VAL A 102 -7.70 1.12 6.57
CA VAL A 102 -8.41 -0.06 7.08
C VAL A 102 -7.38 -1.17 7.29
N LEU A 103 -7.20 -1.64 8.53
CA LEU A 103 -6.17 -2.65 8.84
C LEU A 103 -6.61 -4.07 8.48
N CYS A 104 -7.89 -4.37 8.72
CA CYS A 104 -8.51 -5.64 8.35
C CYS A 104 -9.62 -5.39 7.32
N PRO A 105 -9.28 -5.12 6.05
CA PRO A 105 -10.31 -5.00 5.03
C PRO A 105 -11.04 -6.35 4.92
N GLU A 106 -12.36 -6.35 5.11
CA GLU A 106 -13.17 -7.50 4.70
C GLU A 106 -12.84 -7.78 3.24
N ALA A 107 -12.43 -9.01 2.95
CA ALA A 107 -11.89 -9.39 1.65
C ALA A 107 -12.94 -9.22 0.55
N ALA A 108 -13.06 -8.02 -0.02
CA ALA A 108 -13.72 -7.78 -1.30
C ALA A 108 -12.79 -8.26 -2.43
N SER A 109 -12.49 -9.57 -2.42
CA SER A 109 -11.58 -10.19 -3.38
C SER A 109 -12.31 -10.37 -4.72
N THR A 110 -12.17 -9.44 -5.65
CA THR A 110 -12.65 -9.61 -7.04
C THR A 110 -11.72 -10.47 -7.89
N HIS A 111 -10.51 -10.80 -7.43
CA HIS A 111 -9.58 -11.71 -8.11
C HIS A 111 -9.41 -13.03 -7.34
N ARG A 112 -9.83 -14.15 -7.97
CA ARG A 112 -9.77 -15.53 -7.41
C ARG A 112 -8.35 -16.11 -7.31
N CYS A 113 -7.31 -15.41 -7.79
CA CYS A 113 -5.96 -15.97 -7.91
C CYS A 113 -4.89 -15.29 -7.04
N ALA A 114 -5.22 -14.17 -6.38
CA ALA A 114 -4.32 -13.57 -5.39
C ALA A 114 -4.75 -14.06 -4.01
N VAL A 115 -3.84 -14.69 -3.27
CA VAL A 115 -4.05 -14.93 -1.83
C VAL A 115 -4.31 -13.55 -1.22
N PRO A 116 -5.48 -13.29 -0.60
CA PRO A 116 -5.68 -12.04 0.11
C PRO A 116 -4.62 -12.02 1.22
N ARG A 117 -3.58 -11.21 1.06
CA ARG A 117 -2.78 -10.85 2.23
C ARG A 117 -3.65 -9.87 2.98
N PRO A 118 -4.11 -10.17 4.21
CA PRO A 118 -4.81 -9.22 5.05
C PRO A 118 -3.79 -8.15 5.48
N GLY A 119 -3.48 -7.25 4.56
CA GLY A 119 -2.61 -6.11 4.79
C GLY A 119 -3.47 -4.85 4.89
N PRO A 120 -2.99 -3.82 5.60
CA PRO A 120 -3.68 -2.57 5.69
C PRO A 120 -3.87 -1.96 4.28
N VAL A 121 -5.04 -1.39 4.03
CA VAL A 121 -5.38 -0.76 2.75
C VAL A 121 -5.86 0.66 2.99
N LEU A 122 -5.42 1.58 2.14
CA LEU A 122 -5.96 2.92 2.05
C LEU A 122 -7.11 2.92 1.03
N GLN A 123 -8.34 2.96 1.53
CA GLN A 123 -9.55 3.07 0.73
C GLN A 123 -9.77 4.50 0.23
N ASP A 124 -10.40 4.63 -0.93
CA ASP A 124 -10.69 5.89 -1.63
C ASP A 124 -9.48 6.85 -1.66
N PRO A 125 -8.31 6.38 -2.14
CA PRO A 125 -7.11 7.20 -2.18
C PRO A 125 -7.29 8.40 -3.11
N THR A 126 -7.09 9.60 -2.58
CA THR A 126 -7.25 10.88 -3.26
C THR A 126 -6.05 11.78 -3.02
N GLY A 127 -5.78 12.70 -3.94
CA GLY A 127 -4.76 13.72 -3.75
C GLY A 127 -3.32 13.18 -3.67
N LEU A 128 -3.02 12.06 -4.33
CA LEU A 128 -1.67 11.50 -4.43
C LEU A 128 -0.70 12.54 -5.02
N ARG A 129 0.28 12.95 -4.22
CA ARG A 129 1.26 14.00 -4.55
C ARG A 129 2.64 13.60 -4.05
N LEU A 130 3.69 14.12 -4.69
CA LEU A 130 5.04 14.00 -4.14
C LEU A 130 5.10 14.76 -2.81
N GLU A 131 5.77 14.18 -1.83
CA GLU A 131 6.21 14.94 -0.67
C GLU A 131 7.62 15.47 -0.98
N GLU A 132 7.79 16.80 -0.90
CA GLU A 132 9.07 17.49 -1.02
C GLU A 132 9.87 17.44 0.29
#